data_AF-A0A1D2XA97-F1
#
_entry.id   AF-A0A1D2XA97-F1
#
_cell.length_a   1.000
_cell.length_b   1.000
_cell.length_c   1.000
_cell.angle_alpha   90.00
_cell.angle_beta   90.00
_cell.angle_gamma   90.00
#
_symmetry.space_group_name_H-M   'P 1'
#
loop_
_entity.id
_entity.type
_entity.pdbx_description
1 polymer ?
#
loop_
_entity_poly.entity_id
_entity_poly.type
_entity_poly.pdbx_seq_one_letter_code
_entity_poly.pdbx_strand_id
1 'polypeptide(L)' 'MDISFLGSRDEPAEERTVESRKKLRASMDAQIEEFLKKGGEIEEVPSNITADPPKKPTSEYGNRPI' A
#
# COMPACT_ATOMS: atom_id res chain seq x y z
N MET A 1 5.53 -18.67 -7.50
CA MET A 1 4.39 -17.91 -6.97
C MET A 1 4.68 -17.66 -5.51
N ASP A 2 5.27 -16.51 -5.19
CA ASP A 2 5.57 -16.15 -3.80
C ASP A 2 4.27 -15.79 -3.08
N ILE A 3 3.85 -16.67 -2.17
CA ILE A 3 2.66 -16.53 -1.31
C ILE A 3 2.98 -15.74 -0.03
N SER A 4 4.17 -15.15 0.06
CA SER A 4 4.73 -14.45 1.22
C SER A 4 4.00 -13.15 1.58
N PHE A 5 3.06 -12.70 0.75
CA PHE A 5 2.23 -11.52 1.02
C PHE A 5 0.90 -11.84 1.74
N LEU A 6 0.53 -13.12 1.92
CA LEU A 6 -0.77 -13.52 2.50
C LEU A 6 -0.82 -13.46 4.05
N GLY A 7 -0.24 -12.40 4.60
CA GLY A 7 -0.16 -12.12 6.03
C GLY A 7 1.28 -12.13 6.50
N SER A 8 1.81 -10.91 6.68
CA SER A 8 3.10 -10.68 7.33
C SER A 8 3.15 -11.45 8.65
N ARG A 9 4.34 -11.89 9.07
CA ARG A 9 4.54 -12.57 10.36
C ARG A 9 4.02 -11.78 11.56
N ASP A 10 3.80 -10.47 11.38
CA ASP A 10 3.36 -9.53 12.39
C ASP A 10 1.83 -9.35 12.47
N GLU A 11 1.05 -9.96 11.55
CA GLU A 11 -0.41 -9.86 11.56
C GLU A 11 -1.00 -10.85 12.58
N PRO A 12 -1.78 -10.39 13.58
CA PRO A 12 -2.33 -11.27 14.61
C PRO A 12 -3.23 -12.34 14.00
N ALA A 13 -3.22 -13.54 14.56
CA ALA A 13 -3.95 -14.69 14.02
C ALA A 13 -5.47 -14.42 13.84
N GLU A 14 -6.03 -13.52 14.65
CA GLU A 14 -7.42 -13.07 14.61
C GLU A 14 -7.76 -12.34 13.29
N GLU A 15 -6.81 -11.60 12.72
CA GLU A 15 -6.95 -10.86 11.47
C GLU A 15 -6.89 -11.78 10.23
N ARG A 16 -6.30 -12.97 10.39
CA ARG A 16 -6.20 -14.00 9.34
C ARG A 16 -7.51 -14.79 9.14
N THR A 17 -8.54 -14.49 9.91
CA THR A 17 -9.86 -15.12 9.79
C THR A 17 -10.66 -14.57 8.60
N VAL A 18 -11.56 -15.39 8.05
CA VAL A 18 -12.47 -14.96 6.97
C VAL A 18 -13.38 -13.82 7.46
N GLU A 19 -13.84 -13.91 8.71
CA GLU A 19 -14.70 -12.90 9.32
C GLU A 19 -13.98 -11.55 9.51
N SER A 20 -12.72 -11.55 9.93
CA SER A 20 -11.94 -10.30 10.00
C SER A 20 -11.80 -9.65 8.62
N ARG A 21 -11.44 -10.44 7.59
CA ARG A 21 -11.36 -9.93 6.21
C ARG A 21 -12.71 -9.45 5.67
N LYS A 22 -13.84 -10.02 6.09
CA LYS A 22 -15.17 -9.53 5.73
C LYS A 22 -15.45 -8.18 6.36
N LYS A 23 -15.14 -8.00 7.65
CA LYS A 23 -15.30 -6.72 8.35
C LYS A 23 -14.43 -5.63 7.71
N LEU A 24 -13.18 -5.95 7.37
CA LEU A 24 -12.27 -5.03 6.68
C LEU A 24 -12.80 -4.63 5.30
N ARG A 25 -13.35 -5.58 4.52
CA ARG A 25 -13.99 -5.24 3.24
C ARG A 25 -15.17 -4.29 3.43
N ALA A 26 -16.06 -4.61 4.36
CA ALA A 26 -17.23 -3.77 4.63
C ALA A 26 -16.85 -2.34 5.08
N SER A 27 -15.80 -2.19 5.90
CA SER A 27 -15.32 -0.86 6.30
C SER A 27 -14.65 -0.10 5.16
N MET A 28 -13.96 -0.79 4.26
CA MET A 28 -13.36 -0.20 3.07
C MET A 28 -14.43 0.24 2.06
N ASP A 29 -15.45 -0.58 1.83
CA ASP A 29 -16.58 -0.26 0.95
C ASP A 29 -17.30 1.01 1.41
N ALA A 30 -17.56 1.14 2.73
CA ALA A 30 -18.17 2.34 3.30
C ALA A 30 -17.32 3.60 3.08
N GLN A 31 -16.00 3.50 3.22
CA GLN A 31 -15.08 4.62 2.99
C GLN A 31 -15.03 5.01 1.51
N ILE A 32 -15.07 4.04 0.60
CA ILE A 32 -15.13 4.29 -0.84
C ILE A 32 -16.41 5.04 -1.19
N GLU A 33 -17.57 4.60 -0.67
CA GLU A 33 -18.82 5.30 -0.90
C GLU A 33 -18.79 6.75 -0.40
N GLU A 34 -18.23 7.00 0.79
CA GLU A 34 -18.10 8.35 1.33
C GLU A 34 -17.16 9.22 0.48
N PHE A 35 -16.05 8.65 0.01
CA PHE A 35 -15.11 9.33 -0.88
C PHE A 35 -15.78 9.74 -2.21
N LEU A 36 -16.54 8.83 -2.81
CA LEU A 36 -17.31 9.10 -4.04
C LEU A 36 -18.40 10.16 -3.81
N LYS A 37 -19.14 10.08 -2.69
CA LYS A 37 -20.17 11.07 -2.32
C LYS A 37 -19.59 12.47 -2.09
N LYS A 38 -18.36 12.56 -1.61
CA LYS A 38 -17.63 13.83 -1.44
C LYS A 38 -17.11 14.43 -2.75
N GLY A 39 -17.33 13.75 -3.88
CA GLY A 39 -16.87 14.18 -5.21
C GLY A 39 -15.46 13.71 -5.57
N GLY A 40 -14.94 12.70 -4.85
CA GLY A 40 -13.71 12.01 -5.25
C GLY A 40 -13.95 11.14 -6.49
N GLU A 41 -12.93 11.03 -7.34
CA GLU A 41 -12.94 10.20 -8.56
C GLU A 41 -11.93 9.06 -8.40
N ILE A 42 -12.26 7.88 -8.93
CA ILE A 42 -11.35 6.74 -8.94
C ILE A 42 -10.57 6.79 -10.26
N GLU A 43 -9.25 6.96 -10.16
CA GLU A 43 -8.35 6.89 -11.29
C GLU A 43 -7.83 5.46 -11.47
N GLU A 44 -7.94 4.92 -12.69
CA GLU A 44 -7.37 3.63 -13.05
C GLU A 44 -5.88 3.79 -13.33
N VAL A 45 -5.03 3.26 -12.44
CA VAL A 45 -3.58 3.27 -12.64
C VAL A 45 -3.17 2.07 -13.47
N PRO A 46 -2.59 2.27 -14.67
CA PRO A 46 -2.14 1.16 -15.51
C PRO A 46 -0.93 0.46 -14.90
N SER A 47 -0.86 -0.86 -15.07
CA SER A 47 0.14 -1.73 -14.41
C SER A 47 1.60 -1.50 -14.84
N ASN A 48 1.83 -0.65 -15.84
CA ASN A 48 3.14 -0.26 -16.34
C ASN A 48 3.74 0.95 -15.60
N ILE A 49 2.97 1.64 -14.75
CA ILE A 49 3.50 2.71 -13.91
C ILE A 49 4.17 2.07 -12.71
N THR A 50 5.50 1.97 -12.80
CA THR A 50 6.33 1.64 -11.64
C THR A 50 6.69 2.96 -11.01
N ALA A 51 6.28 3.19 -9.75
CA ALA A 51 6.72 4.36 -9.00
C ALA A 51 8.25 4.45 -9.08
N ASP A 52 8.77 5.64 -9.41
CA ASP A 52 10.16 5.91 -9.78
C ASP A 52 11.14 5.01 -9.00
N PRO A 53 11.88 4.09 -9.67
CA PRO A 53 12.68 3.10 -8.98
C PRO A 53 13.69 3.79 -8.06
N PRO A 54 14.04 3.17 -6.91
CA PRO A 54 14.90 3.79 -5.91
C PRO A 54 16.21 4.27 -6.55
N LYS A 55 16.41 5.59 -6.56
CA LYS A 55 17.61 6.20 -7.13
C LYS A 55 18.81 5.87 -6.25
N LYS A 56 19.93 5.55 -6.90
CA LYS A 56 21.20 5.28 -6.19
C LYS A 56 21.57 6.50 -5.34
N PRO A 57 21.95 6.34 -4.06
CA PRO A 57 22.36 7.45 -3.23
C PRO A 57 23.60 8.14 -3.82
N THR A 58 23.56 9.47 -3.89
CA THR A 58 24.74 10.28 -4.23
C THR A 58 25.67 10.33 -3.02
N SER A 59 26.91 9.87 -3.19
CA SER A 59 27.94 9.99 -2.15
C SER A 59 28.56 11.38 -2.22
N GLU A 60 28.14 12.30 -1.35
CA GLU A 60 28.77 13.63 -1.20
C GLU A 60 29.95 13.63 -0.21
N TYR A 61 30.47 12.45 0.13
CA TYR A 61 31.63 12.32 1.00
C TYR A 61 32.89 12.84 0.28
N GLY A 62 33.43 13.96 0.76
CA GLY A 62 34.63 14.62 0.20
C GLY A 62 34.41 16.05 -0.33
N ASN A 63 33.17 16.54 -0.40
CA ASN A 63 32.87 17.89 -0.90
C ASN A 63 33.00 18.99 0.17
N ARG A 64 33.34 18.63 1.42
CA ARG A 64 33.61 19.58 2.49
C ARG A 64 35.13 19.63 2.72
N PRO A 65 35.79 20.81 2.56
CA PRO A 65 37.20 20.95 2.92
C PRO A 65 37.38 20.57 4.40
N ILE A 66 38.45 19.83 4.69
CA ILE A 66 38.91 19.50 6.04
C ILE A 66 39.69 20.65 6.67
#